data_AF-A0A1H6TL96-F1
#
_entry.id   AF-A0A1H6TL96-F1
#
_cell.length_a   1.000
_cell.length_b   1.000
_cell.length_c   1.000
_cell.angle_alpha   90.00
_cell.angle_beta   90.00
_cell.angle_gamma   90.00
#
_symmetry.space_group_name_H-M   'P 1'
#
loop_
_entity.id
_entity.type
_entity.pdbx_description
1 polymer ?
#
loop_
_entity_poly.entity_id
_entity_poly.type
_entity_poly.pdbx_seq_one_letter_code
_entity_poly.pdbx_strand_id
1 'polypeptide(L)'
;MIACTLSNLELRSIIESAFLPMRCNCSVVDDSMSVEIIDPVSQDVKLYSSGISLDHLDTSRALCELITALRSELKKQPQPFPHALAG
;
A
#
# COMPACT_ATOMS: atom_id res chain seq x y z
N MET A 1 -6.15 -5.71 -24.28
CA MET A 1 -5.35 -5.34 -23.10
C MET A 1 -5.89 -4.01 -22.63
N ILE A 2 -6.68 -4.00 -21.55
CA ILE A 2 -7.41 -2.81 -21.11
C ILE A 2 -6.38 -1.86 -20.48
N ALA A 3 -5.91 -0.89 -21.25
CA ALA A 3 -5.27 0.31 -20.71
C ALA A 3 -6.40 1.21 -20.20
N CYS A 4 -6.97 0.86 -19.04
CA CYS A 4 -7.74 1.84 -18.29
C CYS A 4 -6.69 2.75 -17.66
N THR A 5 -6.58 3.97 -18.16
CA THR A 5 -5.90 5.07 -17.45
C THR A 5 -6.65 5.26 -16.13
N LEU A 6 -6.20 4.58 -15.08
CA LEU A 6 -6.78 4.69 -13.75
C LEU A 6 -6.54 6.11 -13.25
N SER A 7 -7.59 6.75 -12.76
CA SER A 7 -7.41 8.04 -12.08
C SER A 7 -6.64 7.83 -10.78
N ASN A 8 -5.95 8.87 -10.31
CA ASN A 8 -5.24 8.84 -9.02
C ASN A 8 -6.09 8.27 -7.88
N LEU A 9 -7.40 8.56 -7.84
CA LEU A 9 -8.34 8.02 -6.86
C LEU A 9 -8.58 6.51 -7.00
N GLU A 10 -8.72 6.00 -8.23
CA GLU A 10 -8.91 4.57 -8.48
C GLU A 10 -7.66 3.80 -8.07
N LEU A 11 -6.50 4.34 -8.42
CA LEU A 11 -5.21 3.76 -8.08
C LEU A 11 -5.02 3.65 -6.57
N ARG A 12 -5.33 4.74 -5.84
CA ARG A 12 -5.38 4.76 -4.37
C ARG A 12 -6.31 3.66 -3.84
N SER A 13 -7.55 3.63 -4.32
CA SER A 13 -8.56 2.67 -3.87
C SER A 13 -8.15 1.20 -4.06
N ILE A 14 -7.53 0.87 -5.20
CA ILE A 14 -7.01 -0.48 -5.47
C ILE A 14 -5.88 -0.83 -4.51
N ILE A 15 -4.91 0.07 -4.33
CA ILE A 15 -3.79 -0.12 -3.42
C ILE A 15 -4.31 -0.27 -1.99
N GLU A 16 -5.18 0.63 -1.53
CA GLU A 16 -5.78 0.60 -0.20
C GLU A 16 -6.53 -0.71 0.07
N SER A 17 -7.32 -1.16 -0.90
CA SER A 17 -8.06 -2.43 -0.81
C SER A 17 -7.13 -3.65 -0.76
N ALA A 18 -5.96 -3.58 -1.40
CA ALA A 18 -4.98 -4.67 -1.41
C ALA A 18 -4.28 -4.90 -0.07
N PHE A 19 -4.34 -3.93 0.87
CA PHE A 19 -3.77 -4.04 2.21
C PHE A 19 -4.80 -4.35 3.30
N LEU A 20 -6.08 -4.53 2.95
CA LEU A 20 -7.08 -4.97 3.90
C LEU A 20 -6.68 -6.33 4.54
N PRO A 21 -6.92 -6.51 5.86
CA PRO A 21 -7.67 -5.64 6.77
C PRO A 21 -6.90 -4.46 7.38
N MET A 22 -5.62 -4.24 7.05
CA MET A 22 -4.85 -3.10 7.56
C MET A 22 -5.35 -1.78 6.96
N ARG A 23 -5.19 -0.66 7.68
CA ARG A 23 -5.45 0.66 7.09
C ARG A 23 -4.29 1.02 6.18
N CYS A 24 -4.57 1.31 4.93
CA CYS A 24 -3.61 1.92 4.03
C CYS A 24 -4.13 3.31 3.70
N ASN A 25 -3.26 4.30 3.74
CA ASN A 25 -3.54 5.69 3.45
C ASN A 25 -2.64 6.13 2.31
N CYS A 26 -3.25 6.46 1.19
CA CYS A 26 -2.54 6.77 -0.04
C CYS A 26 -2.68 8.26 -0.37
N SER A 27 -1.59 9.01 -0.30
CA SER A 27 -1.54 10.45 -0.54
C SER A 27 -0.70 10.79 -1.77
N VAL A 28 -1.36 11.30 -2.81
CA VAL A 28 -0.78 11.85 -4.03
C VAL A 28 -0.61 13.35 -3.84
N VAL A 29 0.60 13.84 -4.09
CA VAL A 29 0.98 15.25 -4.12
C VAL A 29 1.71 15.50 -5.42
N ASP A 30 1.17 16.38 -6.26
CA ASP A 30 1.63 16.64 -7.63
C ASP A 30 1.68 15.35 -8.47
N ASP A 31 2.88 14.80 -8.69
CA ASP A 31 3.13 13.55 -9.44
C ASP A 31 3.78 12.45 -8.58
N SER A 32 3.84 12.67 -7.26
CA SER A 32 4.42 11.73 -6.31
C SER A 32 3.36 11.19 -5.36
N MET A 33 3.30 9.88 -5.26
CA MET A 33 2.45 9.16 -4.33
C MET A 33 3.24 8.73 -3.09
N SER A 34 2.56 8.81 -1.95
CA SER A 34 3.00 8.30 -0.67
C SER A 34 1.96 7.32 -0.15
N VAL A 35 2.42 6.18 0.35
CA VAL A 35 1.62 5.09 0.87
C VAL A 35 2.03 4.85 2.32
N GLU A 36 1.06 4.96 3.20
CA GLU A 36 1.22 4.77 4.64
C GLU A 36 0.33 3.62 5.10
N ILE A 37 0.92 2.58 5.66
CA ILE A 37 0.18 1.42 6.17
C ILE A 37 0.20 1.46 7.69
N ILE A 38 -1.00 1.58 8.24
CA ILE A 38 -1.30 1.76 9.65
C ILE A 38 -2.00 0.50 10.14
N ASP A 39 -1.51 -0.04 11.24
CA ASP A 39 -2.17 -1.14 11.91
C ASP A 39 -3.46 -0.63 12.59
N PRO A 40 -4.66 -1.12 12.22
CA PRO A 40 -5.90 -0.61 12.79
C PRO A 40 -6.06 -0.97 14.28
N VAL A 41 -5.29 -1.94 14.79
CA VAL A 41 -5.35 -2.38 16.19
C VAL A 41 -4.45 -1.52 17.06
N SER A 42 -3.18 -1.38 16.68
CA SER A 42 -2.16 -0.66 17.45
C SER A 42 -2.12 0.84 17.13
N GLN A 43 -2.72 1.25 16.01
CA GLN A 43 -2.60 2.59 15.39
C GLN A 43 -1.16 2.99 15.02
N ASP A 44 -0.23 2.02 15.00
CA ASP A 44 1.14 2.22 14.59
C ASP A 44 1.31 2.18 13.07
N VAL A 45 2.15 3.06 12.55
CA VAL A 45 2.60 3.03 11.16
C VAL A 45 3.57 1.86 10.99
N LYS A 46 3.12 0.79 10.35
CA LYS A 46 3.92 -0.43 10.10
C LYS A 46 4.83 -0.25 8.88
N LEU A 47 4.40 0.56 7.91
CA LEU A 47 5.18 0.87 6.72
C LEU A 47 4.83 2.25 6.21
N TYR A 48 5.84 3.01 5.82
CA TYR A 48 5.68 4.27 5.11
C TYR A 48 6.57 4.26 3.88
N SER A 49 6.01 4.57 2.71
CA SER A 49 6.73 4.67 1.46
C SER A 49 6.32 5.95 0.74
N SER A 50 7.26 6.84 0.51
CA SER A 50 7.08 8.12 -0.18
C SER A 50 7.95 8.20 -1.43
N GLY A 51 7.62 9.09 -2.36
CA GLY A 51 8.42 9.31 -3.57
C GLY A 51 8.11 8.33 -4.70
N ILE A 52 6.90 7.76 -4.71
CA ILE A 52 6.48 6.82 -5.74
C ILE A 52 5.98 7.64 -6.94
N SER A 53 6.72 7.62 -8.04
CA SER A 53 6.34 8.35 -9.26
C SER A 53 5.06 7.77 -9.87
N LEU A 54 4.03 8.61 -10.00
CA LEU A 54 2.77 8.23 -10.61
C LEU A 54 2.88 7.98 -12.11
N ASP A 55 3.85 8.62 -12.77
CA ASP A 55 4.17 8.42 -14.19
C ASP A 55 4.47 6.94 -14.50
N HIS A 56 5.06 6.21 -13.54
CA HIS A 56 5.36 4.78 -13.69
C HIS A 56 4.21 3.88 -13.27
N LEU A 57 3.16 4.42 -12.64
CA LEU A 57 2.00 3.70 -12.13
C LEU A 57 0.81 3.72 -13.10
N ASP A 58 1.05 4.10 -14.34
CA ASP A 58 0.09 4.13 -15.45
C ASP A 58 -0.34 2.73 -15.91
N THR A 59 0.46 1.71 -15.58
CA THR A 59 0.20 0.31 -15.95
C THR A 59 -0.25 -0.54 -14.77
N SER A 60 -1.16 -1.48 -15.04
CA SER A 60 -1.59 -2.50 -14.06
C SER A 60 -0.43 -3.31 -13.50
N ARG A 61 0.62 -3.52 -14.31
CA ARG A 61 1.83 -4.21 -13.90
C ARG A 61 2.56 -3.43 -12.81
N ALA A 62 2.84 -2.14 -13.03
CA ALA A 62 3.54 -1.32 -12.06
C ALA A 62 2.77 -1.20 -10.73
N LEU A 63 1.44 -1.08 -10.81
CA LEU A 63 0.58 -1.09 -9.62
C LEU A 63 0.73 -2.42 -8.84
N CYS A 64 0.69 -3.55 -9.55
CA CYS A 64 0.87 -4.86 -8.94
C CYS A 64 2.28 -5.08 -8.37
N GLU A 65 3.31 -4.57 -9.04
CA GLU A 65 4.71 -4.58 -8.55
C GLU A 65 4.85 -3.74 -7.28
N LEU A 66 4.24 -2.55 -7.23
CA LEU A 66 4.21 -1.71 -6.03
C LEU A 66 3.54 -2.42 -4.85
N ILE A 67 2.34 -2.97 -5.05
CA ILE A 67 1.62 -3.74 -4.02
C ILE A 67 2.49 -4.90 -3.52
N THR A 68 3.12 -5.64 -4.43
CA THR A 68 3.94 -6.80 -4.08
C THR A 68 5.19 -6.38 -3.31
N ALA A 69 5.85 -5.29 -3.71
CA ALA A 69 7.01 -4.73 -3.02
C ALA A 69 6.65 -4.30 -1.59
N LEU A 70 5.57 -3.50 -1.44
CA LEU A 70 5.07 -3.04 -0.16
C LEU A 70 4.66 -4.20 0.76
N ARG A 71 3.93 -5.20 0.26
CA ARG A 71 3.56 -6.40 1.03
C ARG A 71 4.79 -7.19 1.48
N SER A 72 5.81 -7.25 0.64
CA SER A 72 7.07 -7.94 0.96
C SER A 72 7.85 -7.17 2.03
N GLU A 73 7.88 -5.84 1.95
CA GLU A 73 8.49 -5.00 3.00
C GLU A 73 7.73 -5.12 4.32
N LEU A 74 6.41 -5.11 4.27
CA LEU A 74 5.56 -5.26 5.45
C LEU A 74 5.72 -6.62 6.13
N LYS A 75 5.99 -7.68 5.35
CA LYS A 75 6.38 -9.00 5.90
C LYS A 75 7.80 -9.02 6.48
N LYS A 76 8.71 -8.21 5.94
CA LYS A 76 10.10 -8.09 6.44
C LYS A 76 10.17 -7.28 7.73
N GLN A 77 9.27 -6.33 7.93
CA GLN A 77 9.12 -5.66 9.22
C GLN A 77 8.67 -6.70 10.25
N PRO A 78 9.47 -7.00 11.29
CA PRO A 78 9.05 -7.89 12.34
C PRO A 78 7.86 -7.22 13.01
N GLN A 79 6.65 -7.73 12.78
CA GLN A 79 5.46 -7.31 13.48
C GLN A 79 5.78 -7.21 14.97
N PRO A 80 5.88 -6.00 15.55
CA PRO A 80 6.01 -5.92 16.98
C PRO A 80 4.64 -6.37 17.52
N PHE A 81 4.72 -7.53 18.19
CA PHE A 81 3.88 -8.10 19.22
C PHE A 81 2.92 -9.26 18.88
N PRO A 82 2.93 -10.31 19.74
CA PRO A 82 2.20 -11.57 19.58
C PRO A 82 0.84 -11.51 20.29
N HIS A 83 -0.20 -12.12 19.71
CA HIS A 83 -1.37 -12.63 20.43
C HIS A 83 -1.60 -14.06 19.92
N ALA A 84 -1.02 -15.06 20.57
CA ALA A 84 -1.53 -15.76 21.76
C ALA A 84 -2.59 -16.82 21.40
N LEU A 85 -2.19 -18.09 21.57
CA LEU A 85 -2.99 -19.19 22.12
C LEU A 85 -4.45 -19.32 21.66
N ALA A 86 -4.69 -20.25 20.74
CA ALA A 86 -5.78 -21.21 20.87
C ALA A 86 -5.09 -22.59 20.90
N GLY A 87 -5.16 -23.39 21.97
CA GLY A 87 -6.35 -23.67 22.77
C GLY A 87 -6.87 -25.02 22.31
#